data_AF-A0A2N4SXY8-F1
#
_entry.id   AF-A0A2N4SXY8-F1
#
_cell.length_a   1.000
_cell.length_b   1.000
_cell.length_c   1.000
_cell.angle_alpha   90.00
_cell.angle_beta   90.00
_cell.angle_gamma   90.00
#
_symmetry.space_group_name_H-M   'P 1'
#
loop_
_entity.id
_entity.type
_entity.pdbx_description
1 polymer ?
#
loop_
_entity_poly.entity_id
_entity_poly.type
_entity_poly.pdbx_seq_one_letter_code
_entity_poly.pdbx_strand_id
1 'polypeptide(L)'
;MQEAQDEGTEAAAAMLNETVTFENEVTEVHGPNLFTVGDEDTPVVGFDAAAAGLEDGDRVEVTGTVRQIVLTDTEAWGGFDFDQDENNYLVERELDLGVVAENVQAVPEE
;
A
#
# COMPACT_ATOMS: atom_id res chain seq x y z
N MET A 1 -16.39 22.30 5.21
CA MET A 1 -14.99 21.86 5.36
C MET A 1 -14.93 20.45 4.77
N GLN A 2 -14.87 20.36 3.46
CA GLN A 2 -14.94 19.09 2.72
C GLN A 2 -14.04 19.14 1.47
N GLU A 3 -13.16 20.14 1.37
CA GLU A 3 -12.41 20.45 0.15
C GLU A 3 -10.98 19.88 0.15
N ALA A 4 -10.49 19.32 1.26
CA ALA A 4 -9.09 18.85 1.34
C ALA A 4 -8.89 17.36 0.98
N GLN A 5 -9.96 16.55 0.93
CA GLN A 5 -9.86 15.10 0.63
C GLN A 5 -10.00 14.79 -0.87
N ASP A 6 -10.71 15.64 -1.63
CA ASP A 6 -10.87 15.46 -3.08
C ASP A 6 -9.58 15.75 -3.86
N GLU A 7 -8.78 16.76 -3.47
CA GLU A 7 -7.59 17.14 -4.25
C GLU A 7 -6.46 16.08 -4.22
N GLY A 8 -6.27 15.38 -3.08
CA GLY A 8 -5.30 14.29 -2.98
C GLY A 8 -5.70 13.07 -3.80
N THR A 9 -6.99 12.72 -3.76
CA THR A 9 -7.55 11.59 -4.51
C THR A 9 -7.56 11.85 -6.01
N GLU A 10 -7.89 13.07 -6.46
CA GLU A 10 -7.84 13.43 -7.88
C GLU A 10 -6.41 13.48 -8.43
N ALA A 11 -5.46 14.02 -7.66
CA ALA A 11 -4.05 14.04 -8.05
C ALA A 11 -3.46 12.61 -8.12
N ALA A 12 -3.74 11.77 -7.13
CA ALA A 12 -3.32 10.37 -7.13
C ALA A 12 -4.00 9.57 -8.26
N ALA A 13 -5.29 9.80 -8.54
CA ALA A 13 -5.99 9.16 -9.65
C ALA A 13 -5.43 9.57 -11.02
N ALA A 14 -4.93 10.81 -11.16
CA ALA A 14 -4.24 11.27 -12.36
C ALA A 14 -2.90 10.56 -12.58
N MET A 15 -2.26 10.06 -11.52
CA MET A 15 -0.99 9.31 -11.58
C MET A 15 -1.20 7.81 -11.84
N LEU A 16 -2.44 7.33 -12.01
CA LEU A 16 -2.71 5.91 -12.23
C LEU A 16 -1.98 5.38 -13.47
N ASN A 17 -1.20 4.32 -13.30
CA ASN A 17 -0.28 3.73 -14.28
C ASN A 17 0.98 4.54 -14.61
N GLU A 18 1.27 5.63 -13.89
CA GLU A 18 2.54 6.32 -14.01
C GLU A 18 3.62 5.66 -13.15
N THR A 19 4.85 5.67 -13.64
CA THR A 19 6.03 5.32 -12.85
C THR A 19 6.46 6.54 -12.05
N VAL A 20 6.56 6.36 -10.74
CA VAL A 20 6.95 7.41 -9.79
C VAL A 20 8.19 6.96 -9.02
N THR A 21 8.99 7.94 -8.61
CA THR A 21 10.10 7.76 -7.67
C THR A 21 9.91 8.76 -6.54
N PHE A 22 9.89 8.29 -5.30
CA PHE A 22 9.70 9.13 -4.12
C PHE A 22 10.43 8.55 -2.91
N GLU A 23 10.75 9.42 -1.95
CA GLU A 23 11.33 9.04 -0.67
C GLU A 23 10.30 9.27 0.43
N ASN A 24 10.11 8.27 1.29
CA ASN A 24 9.19 8.38 2.43
C ASN A 24 9.61 7.45 3.57
N GLU A 25 8.99 7.61 4.73
CA GLU A 25 9.18 6.76 5.91
C GLU A 25 8.24 5.55 5.85
N VAL A 26 8.73 4.38 6.23
CA VAL A 26 7.93 3.17 6.41
C VAL A 26 7.10 3.32 7.67
N THR A 27 5.78 3.24 7.53
CA THR A 27 4.84 3.36 8.65
C THR A 27 4.51 2.00 9.24
N GLU A 28 4.28 0.98 8.41
CA GLU A 28 4.04 -0.38 8.89
C GLU A 28 4.45 -1.44 7.86
N VAL A 29 5.00 -2.57 8.33
CA VAL A 29 5.32 -3.75 7.50
C VAL A 29 4.31 -4.85 7.79
N HIS A 30 3.35 -5.03 6.88
CA HIS A 30 2.27 -6.02 7.04
C HIS A 30 2.67 -7.44 6.63
N GLY A 31 3.74 -7.60 5.87
CA GLY A 31 4.22 -8.90 5.43
C GLY A 31 5.42 -8.82 4.49
N PRO A 32 5.84 -9.96 3.90
CA PRO A 32 7.04 -9.98 3.07
C PRO A 32 6.92 -9.06 1.87
N ASN A 33 5.73 -8.90 1.27
CA ASN A 33 5.57 -8.15 0.02
C ASN A 33 4.64 -6.93 0.14
N LEU A 34 4.36 -6.47 1.37
CA LEU A 34 3.46 -5.35 1.63
C LEU A 34 3.93 -4.56 2.84
N PHE A 35 4.12 -3.27 2.63
CA PHE A 35 4.36 -2.27 3.67
C PHE A 35 3.69 -0.96 3.27
N THR A 36 3.44 -0.07 4.22
CA THR A 36 2.89 1.27 3.99
C THR A 36 3.93 2.34 4.25
N VAL A 37 3.75 3.51 3.62
CA VAL A 37 4.66 4.64 3.75
C VAL A 37 3.92 5.98 3.87
N GLY A 38 4.52 6.89 4.63
CA GLY A 38 4.04 8.26 4.82
C GLY A 38 2.77 8.38 5.68
N ASP A 39 2.33 9.62 5.91
CA ASP A 39 1.18 9.94 6.76
C ASP A 39 -0.18 9.42 6.23
N GLU A 40 -0.26 9.12 4.93
CA GLU A 40 -1.45 8.59 4.27
C GLU A 40 -1.45 7.05 4.17
N ASP A 41 -0.49 6.38 4.81
CA ASP A 41 -0.36 4.92 4.80
C ASP A 41 -0.40 4.32 3.38
N THR A 42 0.32 4.95 2.43
CA THR A 42 0.28 4.53 1.02
C THR A 42 0.85 3.12 0.86
N PRO A 43 0.10 2.15 0.30
CA PRO A 43 0.57 0.77 0.21
C PRO A 43 1.61 0.59 -0.89
N VAL A 44 2.71 -0.09 -0.56
CA VAL A 44 3.79 -0.47 -1.48
C VAL A 44 3.87 -1.99 -1.55
N VAL A 45 3.83 -2.55 -2.76
CA VAL A 45 3.79 -4.01 -3.00
C VAL A 45 4.81 -4.46 -4.03
N GLY A 46 5.15 -5.76 -4.02
CA GLY A 46 6.02 -6.36 -5.04
C GLY A 46 7.52 -6.28 -4.74
N PHE A 47 7.87 -5.83 -3.54
CA PHE A 47 9.23 -5.86 -2.98
C PHE A 47 9.26 -6.69 -1.71
N ASP A 48 10.27 -7.55 -1.54
CA ASP A 48 10.39 -8.40 -0.35
C ASP A 48 10.98 -7.59 0.83
N ALA A 49 10.11 -6.84 1.51
CA ALA A 49 10.44 -5.96 2.63
C ALA A 49 11.08 -6.73 3.80
N ALA A 50 10.58 -7.93 4.09
CA ALA A 50 11.12 -8.77 5.15
C ALA A 50 12.53 -9.28 4.84
N ALA A 51 12.81 -9.67 3.59
CA ALA A 51 14.15 -10.07 3.18
C ALA A 51 15.13 -8.89 3.14
N ALA A 52 14.64 -7.68 2.88
CA ALA A 52 15.42 -6.45 2.95
C ALA A 52 15.68 -5.97 4.39
N GLY A 53 14.97 -6.53 5.37
CA GLY A 53 15.08 -6.14 6.77
C GLY A 53 14.54 -4.74 7.04
N LEU A 54 13.51 -4.31 6.29
CA LEU A 54 12.83 -3.05 6.54
C LEU A 54 12.02 -3.12 7.84
N GLU A 55 12.10 -2.06 8.62
CA GLU A 55 11.41 -1.87 9.89
C GLU A 55 10.57 -0.59 9.86
N ASP A 56 9.62 -0.47 10.80
CA ASP A 56 8.90 0.78 11.07
C ASP A 56 9.89 1.92 11.37
N GLY A 57 9.65 3.08 10.78
CA GLY A 57 10.51 4.26 10.88
C GLY A 57 11.67 4.30 9.88
N ASP A 58 11.91 3.24 9.09
CA ASP A 58 12.96 3.27 8.08
C ASP A 58 12.61 4.24 6.94
N ARG A 59 13.58 5.05 6.54
CA ARG A 59 13.45 5.90 5.34
C ARG A 59 13.82 5.12 4.09
N VAL A 60 12.94 5.14 3.09
CA VAL A 60 13.11 4.39 1.84
C VAL A 60 12.88 5.27 0.62
N GLU A 61 13.69 5.06 -0.42
CA GLU A 61 13.41 5.53 -1.79
C GLU A 61 12.72 4.39 -2.55
N VAL A 62 11.50 4.66 -3.02
CA VAL A 62 10.68 3.71 -3.79
C VAL A 62 10.58 4.21 -5.22
N THR A 63 10.93 3.34 -6.17
CA THR A 63 10.59 3.51 -7.59
C THR A 63 9.61 2.41 -7.98
N GLY A 64 8.47 2.81 -8.54
CA GLY A 64 7.45 1.85 -8.94
C GLY A 64 6.32 2.47 -9.74
N THR A 65 5.34 1.64 -10.11
CA THR A 65 4.18 2.07 -10.89
C THR A 65 2.96 2.22 -9.99
N VAL A 66 2.26 3.35 -10.07
CA VAL A 66 1.01 3.58 -9.32
C VAL A 66 -0.09 2.69 -9.89
N ARG A 67 -0.75 1.91 -9.04
CA ARG A 67 -1.84 0.98 -9.38
C ARG A 67 -2.95 1.05 -8.33
N GLN A 68 -4.15 0.63 -8.72
CA GLN A 68 -5.17 0.30 -7.74
C GLN A 68 -4.79 -1.02 -7.07
N ILE A 69 -4.67 -0.99 -5.75
CA ILE A 69 -4.38 -2.13 -4.91
C ILE A 69 -5.63 -2.45 -4.12
N VAL A 70 -5.99 -3.73 -4.11
CA VAL A 70 -7.08 -4.22 -3.29
C VAL A 70 -6.49 -4.68 -1.97
N LEU A 71 -6.61 -3.84 -0.95
CA LEU A 71 -6.33 -4.25 0.42
C LEU A 71 -7.52 -5.08 0.89
N THR A 72 -7.27 -6.36 1.19
CA THR A 72 -8.27 -7.20 1.84
C THR A 72 -7.90 -7.22 3.30
N ASP A 73 -8.80 -6.73 4.15
CA ASP A 73 -8.65 -6.82 5.58
C ASP A 73 -8.38 -8.27 5.99
N THR A 74 -7.16 -8.52 6.49
CA THR A 74 -6.70 -9.88 6.81
C THR A 74 -7.29 -10.42 8.10
N GLU A 75 -8.08 -9.63 8.87
CA GLU A 75 -8.75 -10.13 10.08
C GLU A 75 -9.79 -11.21 9.77
N ALA A 76 -10.21 -11.34 8.49
CA ALA A 76 -11.11 -12.40 8.03
C ALA A 76 -10.44 -13.79 7.86
N TRP A 77 -9.12 -13.93 8.00
CA TRP A 77 -8.44 -15.24 7.82
C TRP A 77 -8.64 -16.23 8.97
N GLY A 78 -9.39 -15.86 10.02
CA GLY A 78 -9.76 -16.74 11.14
C GLY A 78 -11.12 -17.43 10.99
N GLY A 79 -11.89 -17.15 9.95
CA GLY A 79 -13.30 -17.55 9.87
C GLY A 79 -13.85 -17.75 8.46
N PHE A 80 -13.02 -18.13 7.48
CA PHE A 80 -13.52 -18.59 6.17
C PHE A 80 -14.23 -19.95 6.33
N ASP A 81 -15.50 -19.90 6.75
CA ASP A 81 -16.47 -20.97 6.60
C ASP A 81 -17.00 -20.87 5.16
N PHE A 82 -16.61 -21.82 4.29
CA PHE A 82 -16.98 -21.84 2.87
C PHE A 82 -18.48 -22.12 2.62
N ASP A 83 -19.32 -22.12 3.66
CA ASP A 83 -20.67 -22.68 3.62
C ASP A 83 -21.81 -21.64 3.68
N GLN A 84 -21.55 -20.33 3.71
CA GLN A 84 -22.63 -19.36 3.91
C GLN A 84 -22.67 -18.28 2.82
N ASP A 85 -23.70 -18.41 1.98
CA ASP A 85 -24.29 -17.43 1.08
C ASP A 85 -23.43 -16.92 -0.09
N GLU A 86 -23.71 -17.49 -1.27
CA GLU A 86 -23.16 -17.10 -2.58
C GLU A 86 -23.41 -15.62 -2.98
N ASN A 87 -24.10 -14.84 -2.15
CA ASN A 87 -24.47 -13.45 -2.40
C ASN A 87 -23.78 -12.42 -1.50
N ASN A 88 -22.92 -12.81 -0.55
CA ASN A 88 -22.23 -11.87 0.35
C ASN A 88 -20.71 -11.84 0.17
N TYR A 89 -20.21 -12.05 -1.05
CA TYR A 89 -18.78 -11.91 -1.37
C TYR A 89 -18.32 -10.47 -1.57
N LEU A 90 -19.19 -9.49 -1.31
CA LEU A 90 -18.82 -8.09 -1.22
C LEU A 90 -18.32 -7.82 0.19
N VAL A 91 -17.20 -8.46 0.58
CA VAL A 91 -16.30 -7.79 1.51
C VAL A 91 -15.98 -6.47 0.82
N GLU A 92 -16.23 -5.36 1.51
CA GLU A 92 -15.98 -4.00 1.03
C GLU A 92 -14.46 -3.90 0.79
N ARG A 93 -14.03 -4.33 -0.41
CA ARG A 93 -12.66 -4.22 -0.87
C ARG A 93 -12.46 -2.76 -1.18
N GLU A 94 -11.94 -2.02 -0.21
CA GLU A 94 -11.51 -0.65 -0.43
C GLU A 94 -10.39 -0.69 -1.49
N LEU A 95 -10.63 0.04 -2.59
CA LEU A 95 -9.71 0.15 -3.69
C LEU A 95 -8.84 1.37 -3.41
N ASP A 96 -7.70 1.16 -2.79
CA ASP A 96 -6.73 2.22 -2.56
C ASP A 96 -5.73 2.34 -3.71
N LEU A 97 -5.23 3.55 -3.91
CA LEU A 97 -4.11 3.78 -4.80
C LEU A 97 -2.82 3.44 -4.05
N GLY A 98 -1.97 2.64 -4.67
CA GLY A 98 -0.68 2.27 -4.13
C GLY A 98 0.36 2.10 -5.21
N VAL A 99 1.53 1.61 -4.82
CA VAL A 99 2.70 1.53 -5.70
C VAL A 99 3.18 0.09 -5.81
N VAL A 100 3.22 -0.42 -7.04
CA VAL A 100 3.93 -1.68 -7.33
C VAL A 100 5.40 -1.34 -7.50
N ALA A 101 6.20 -1.65 -6.49
CA ALA A 101 7.62 -1.35 -6.45
C ALA A 101 8.40 -2.19 -7.46
N GLU A 102 9.26 -1.51 -8.21
CA GLU A 102 10.26 -2.11 -9.08
C GLU A 102 11.62 -2.13 -8.38
N ASN A 103 11.89 -1.12 -7.55
CA ASN A 103 13.09 -1.01 -6.74
C ASN A 103 12.78 -0.25 -5.44
N VAL A 104 13.27 -0.76 -4.32
CA VAL A 104 13.21 -0.12 -3.00
C VAL A 104 14.61 -0.11 -2.41
N GLN A 105 15.04 1.03 -1.90
CA GLN A 105 16.36 1.19 -1.26
C GLN A 105 16.19 1.93 0.07
N ALA A 106 16.74 1.36 1.14
CA ALA A 106 16.84 2.05 2.42
C ALA A 106 17.82 3.22 2.30
N VAL A 107 17.41 4.39 2.78
CA VAL A 107 18.21 5.61 2.82
C VAL A 107 18.77 5.73 4.24
N PRO A 108 20.10 5.68 4.43
CA PRO A 108 20.67 5.79 5.76
C PRO A 108 20.45 7.20 6.31
N GLU A 109 20.06 7.28 7.58
CA GLU A 109 19.94 8.54 8.31
C GLU A 109 21.35 9.12 8.55
N GLU A 110 21.60 10.38 8.15
CA GLU A 110 22.89 11.07 8.36
C GLU A 110 23.07 11.64 9.77
#